data_AF-A0AAW8C0S6-F1
#
_entry.id   AF-A0AAW8C0S6-F1
#
_cell.length_a   1.000
_cell.length_b   1.000
_cell.length_c   1.000
_cell.angle_alpha   90.00
_cell.angle_beta   90.00
_cell.angle_gamma   90.00
#
_symmetry.space_group_name_H-M   'P 1'
#
loop_
_entity.id
_entity.type
_entity.pdbx_description
1 polymer ?
#
loop_
_entity_poly.entity_id
_entity_poly.type
_entity_poly.pdbx_seq_one_letter_code
_entity_poly.pdbx_strand_id
1 'polypeptide(L)'
;MEANTPQPGTAEHWAAWLDRYGDDYATDDERRAAYQDFKTNLTQMQAVFSQHDDMHVAGYLEAQERVASGDAAGPADAELWVPADLNGFARADWLEGFRSHFEP
;
A
#
# COMPACT_ATOMS: atom_id res chain seq x y z
N MET A 1 -22.64 -14.26 1.71
CA MET A 1 -22.83 -13.14 2.64
C MET A 1 -21.54 -12.34 2.58
N GLU A 2 -21.56 -11.15 1.96
CA GLU A 2 -20.41 -10.25 2.08
C GLU A 2 -20.29 -9.90 3.56
N ALA A 3 -19.18 -10.26 4.19
CA ALA A 3 -18.85 -9.70 5.49
C ALA A 3 -18.76 -8.18 5.25
N ASN A 4 -19.71 -7.44 5.80
CA ASN A 4 -19.76 -5.99 5.74
C ASN A 4 -18.53 -5.48 6.50
N THR A 5 -17.40 -5.41 5.80
CA THR A 5 -16.10 -5.17 6.40
C THR A 5 -16.09 -3.70 6.82
N PRO A 6 -15.89 -3.40 8.11
CA PRO A 6 -15.95 -2.02 8.58
C PRO A 6 -14.98 -1.15 7.79
N GLN A 7 -15.46 0.00 7.32
CA GLN A 7 -14.61 0.90 6.56
C GLN A 7 -13.46 1.41 7.46
N PRO A 8 -12.20 1.39 6.99
CA PRO A 8 -11.06 1.85 7.77
C PRO A 8 -11.27 3.25 8.36
N GLY A 9 -11.12 3.36 9.68
CA GLY A 9 -11.16 4.63 10.43
C GLY A 9 -12.54 5.00 10.97
N THR A 10 -13.56 4.20 10.68
CA THR A 10 -14.90 4.35 11.25
C THR A 10 -14.99 3.84 12.70
N ALA A 11 -16.06 4.22 13.40
CA ALA A 11 -16.33 3.71 14.74
C ALA A 11 -16.55 2.18 14.74
N GLU A 12 -17.14 1.65 13.67
CA GLU A 12 -17.33 0.23 13.43
C GLU A 12 -16.00 -0.50 13.27
N HIS A 13 -14.99 0.13 12.64
CA HIS A 13 -13.65 -0.44 12.54
C HIS A 13 -12.98 -0.53 13.93
N TRP A 14 -13.13 0.51 14.75
CA TRP A 14 -12.65 0.47 16.13
C TRP A 14 -13.36 -0.60 16.96
N ALA A 15 -14.68 -0.73 16.84
CA ALA A 15 -15.45 -1.75 17.55
C ALA A 15 -15.03 -3.18 17.15
N ALA A 16 -14.82 -3.44 15.86
CA ALA A 16 -14.33 -4.72 15.38
C ALA A 16 -12.88 -5.01 15.81
N TRP A 17 -12.03 -3.97 15.89
CA TRP A 17 -10.67 -4.13 16.41
C TRP A 17 -10.69 -4.49 17.90
N LEU A 18 -11.55 -3.85 18.70
CA LEU A 18 -11.73 -4.17 20.12
C LEU A 18 -12.21 -5.60 20.33
N ASP A 19 -13.18 -6.06 19.56
CA ASP A 19 -13.70 -7.44 19.65
C ASP A 19 -12.61 -8.49 19.41
N ARG A 20 -11.67 -8.20 18.51
CA ARG A 20 -10.65 -9.16 18.09
C ARG A 20 -9.32 -9.06 18.85
N TYR A 21 -8.92 -7.85 19.20
CA TYR A 21 -7.59 -7.53 19.73
C TYR A 21 -7.62 -6.61 20.95
N GLY A 22 -8.79 -6.10 21.34
CA GLY A 22 -8.93 -5.23 22.49
C GLY A 22 -8.54 -5.94 23.77
N ASP A 23 -7.92 -5.17 24.67
CA ASP A 23 -7.62 -5.63 26.03
C ASP A 23 -8.76 -5.23 26.99
N ASP A 24 -8.73 -5.74 28.21
CA ASP A 24 -9.67 -5.35 29.27
C ASP A 24 -9.21 -4.04 29.92
N TYR A 25 -9.51 -2.92 29.26
CA TYR A 25 -9.14 -1.58 29.74
C TYR A 25 -9.86 -1.25 31.05
N ALA A 26 -9.12 -1.11 32.14
CA ALA A 26 -9.66 -0.83 33.47
C ALA A 26 -10.20 0.60 33.60
N THR A 27 -9.70 1.53 32.77
CA THR A 27 -10.09 2.94 32.78
C THR A 27 -10.42 3.49 31.39
N ASP A 28 -11.25 4.53 31.37
CA ASP A 28 -11.56 5.27 30.14
C ASP A 28 -10.31 5.94 29.53
N ASP A 29 -9.33 6.30 30.35
CA ASP A 29 -8.08 6.90 29.88
C ASP A 29 -7.20 5.88 29.14
N GLU A 30 -7.09 4.65 29.63
CA GLU A 30 -6.41 3.55 28.93
C GLU A 30 -7.10 3.22 27.60
N ARG A 31 -8.44 3.13 27.61
CA ARG A 31 -9.21 2.88 26.39
C ARG A 31 -9.03 4.01 25.36
N ARG A 32 -8.95 5.26 25.84
CA ARG A 32 -8.71 6.43 24.98
C ARG A 32 -7.29 6.45 24.42
N ALA A 33 -6.28 6.05 25.19
CA ALA A 33 -4.91 5.89 24.69
C ALA A 33 -4.84 4.83 23.59
N ALA A 34 -5.44 3.66 23.81
CA ALA A 34 -5.50 2.60 22.81
C ALA A 34 -6.19 3.04 21.51
N TYR A 35 -7.25 3.85 21.60
CA TYR A 35 -7.90 4.42 20.41
C TYR A 35 -6.98 5.39 19.63
N GLN A 36 -6.13 6.17 20.30
CA GLN A 36 -5.17 7.05 19.61
C GLN A 36 -4.07 6.23 18.92
N ASP A 37 -3.57 5.18 19.57
CA ASP A 37 -2.60 4.26 18.98
C ASP A 37 -3.18 3.54 17.76
N PHE A 38 -4.43 3.06 17.86
CA PHE A 38 -5.16 2.48 16.74
C PHE A 38 -5.21 3.43 15.53
N LYS A 39 -5.61 4.70 15.73
CA LYS A 39 -5.66 5.68 14.62
C LYS A 39 -4.28 5.98 14.05
N THR A 40 -3.26 6.06 14.90
CA THR A 40 -1.87 6.31 14.47
C THR A 40 -1.38 5.16 13.61
N ASN A 41 -1.55 3.92 14.07
CA ASN A 41 -1.18 2.72 13.32
C ASN A 41 -1.96 2.61 12.01
N LEU A 42 -3.26 2.89 12.03
CA LEU A 42 -4.08 2.90 10.82
C LEU A 42 -3.56 3.90 9.78
N THR A 43 -3.22 5.11 10.22
CA THR A 43 -2.69 6.16 9.34
C THR A 43 -1.35 5.75 8.74
N GLN A 44 -0.47 5.15 9.55
CA GLN A 44 0.81 4.64 9.06
C GLN A 44 0.63 3.52 8.03
N MET A 45 -0.25 2.55 8.29
CA MET A 45 -0.55 1.49 7.34
C MET A 45 -1.14 2.03 6.05
N GLN A 46 -2.12 2.94 6.13
CA GLN A 46 -2.69 3.59 4.95
C GLN A 46 -1.63 4.32 4.13
N ALA A 47 -0.70 5.03 4.77
CA ALA A 47 0.39 5.71 4.08
C ALA A 47 1.38 4.74 3.40
N VAL A 48 1.65 3.58 3.99
CA VAL A 48 2.47 2.54 3.35
C VAL A 48 1.75 1.96 2.13
N PHE A 49 0.45 1.67 2.24
CA PHE A 49 -0.30 1.03 1.15
C PHE A 49 -0.76 2.00 0.06
N SER A 50 -0.92 3.30 0.34
CA SER A 50 -1.38 4.28 -0.66
C SER A 50 -0.37 4.56 -1.77
N GLN A 51 0.92 4.27 -1.55
CA GLN A 51 1.92 4.39 -2.62
C GLN A 51 1.74 3.34 -3.70
N HIS A 52 1.06 2.21 -3.43
CA HIS A 52 0.91 1.12 -4.40
C HIS A 52 -0.12 1.45 -5.49
N ASP A 53 -1.20 2.17 -5.19
CA ASP A 53 -2.38 2.23 -6.07
C ASP A 53 -2.09 2.75 -7.51
N ASP A 54 -1.02 3.51 -7.73
CA ASP A 54 -0.65 4.07 -9.03
C ASP A 54 0.68 3.52 -9.61
N MET A 55 1.38 2.65 -8.89
CA MET A 55 2.77 2.28 -9.25
C MET A 55 2.86 1.36 -10.44
N HIS A 56 1.90 0.45 -10.61
CA HIS A 56 1.80 -0.36 -11.82
C HIS A 56 1.72 0.51 -13.08
N VAL A 57 0.88 1.55 -13.06
CA VAL A 57 0.74 2.45 -14.22
C VAL A 57 2.02 3.26 -14.42
N ALA A 58 2.63 3.77 -13.34
CA ALA A 58 3.88 4.49 -13.41
C ALA A 58 5.01 3.64 -14.03
N GLY A 59 5.13 2.38 -13.61
CA GLY A 59 6.10 1.44 -14.17
C GLY A 59 5.89 1.17 -15.66
N TYR A 60 4.64 0.96 -16.06
CA TYR A 60 4.29 0.75 -17.48
C TYR A 60 4.66 1.96 -18.35
N LEU A 61 4.36 3.17 -17.88
CA LEU A 61 4.68 4.41 -18.60
C LEU A 61 6.18 4.67 -18.67
N GLU A 62 6.93 4.38 -17.60
CA GLU A 62 8.39 4.45 -17.63
C GLU A 62 8.95 3.49 -18.68
N ALA A 63 8.48 2.24 -18.72
CA ALA A 63 8.90 1.27 -19.73
C ALA A 63 8.66 1.79 -21.16
N GLN A 64 7.48 2.39 -21.39
CA GLN A 64 7.16 3.02 -22.68
C GLN A 64 8.16 4.14 -23.05
N GLU A 65 8.53 5.01 -22.10
CA GLU A 65 9.51 6.07 -22.32
C GLU A 65 10.90 5.51 -22.62
N ARG A 66 11.36 4.54 -21.84
CA ARG A 66 12.70 3.92 -21.98
C ARG A 66 12.84 3.12 -23.26
N VAL A 67 11.78 2.43 -23.69
CA VAL A 67 11.77 1.75 -24.99
C VAL A 67 11.80 2.77 -26.13
N ALA A 68 11.06 3.88 -26.01
CA ALA A 68 11.06 4.93 -27.02
C ALA A 68 12.42 5.65 -27.13
N SER A 69 13.15 5.82 -26.02
CA SER A 69 14.50 6.40 -26.02
C SER A 69 15.61 5.40 -26.41
N GLY A 70 15.31 4.10 -26.38
CA GLY A 70 16.29 3.03 -26.60
C GLY A 70 17.10 2.66 -25.35
N ASP A 71 16.71 3.14 -24.18
CA ASP A 71 17.36 2.88 -22.89
C ASP A 71 16.94 1.56 -22.23
N ALA A 72 15.83 0.97 -22.68
CA ALA A 72 15.39 -0.36 -22.29
C ALA A 72 15.09 -1.22 -23.52
N ALA A 73 15.59 -2.45 -23.50
CA ALA A 73 15.37 -3.45 -24.55
C ALA A 73 14.47 -4.60 -24.08
N GLY A 74 14.22 -4.72 -22.77
CA GLY A 74 13.33 -5.76 -22.26
C GLY A 74 12.95 -5.63 -20.79
N PRO A 75 12.13 -6.57 -20.29
CA PRO A 75 11.61 -6.54 -18.91
C PRO A 75 12.69 -6.71 -17.84
N ALA A 76 13.88 -7.21 -18.20
CA ALA A 76 15.01 -7.35 -17.28
C ALA A 76 15.62 -5.98 -16.90
N ASP A 77 15.42 -4.95 -17.71
CA ASP A 77 15.96 -3.61 -17.47
C ASP A 77 15.20 -2.85 -16.38
N ALA A 78 14.04 -3.35 -15.94
CA ALA A 78 13.18 -2.71 -14.94
C ALA A 78 13.94 -2.34 -13.65
N GLU A 79 14.83 -3.23 -13.20
CA GLU A 79 15.59 -3.04 -11.96
C GLU A 79 16.58 -1.85 -12.02
N LEU A 80 16.93 -1.38 -13.23
CA LEU A 80 17.81 -0.22 -13.43
C LEU A 80 17.08 1.10 -13.19
N TRP A 81 15.76 1.12 -13.39
CA TRP A 81 14.95 2.34 -13.47
C TRP A 81 13.96 2.48 -12.32
N VAL A 82 13.90 1.50 -11.40
CA VAL A 82 12.99 1.54 -10.26
C VAL A 82 13.33 2.72 -9.32
N PRO A 83 12.36 3.58 -8.96
CA PRO A 83 12.61 4.67 -8.04
C PRO A 83 13.05 4.15 -6.65
N ALA A 84 14.06 4.81 -6.06
CA ALA A 84 14.73 4.33 -4.84
C ALA A 84 13.92 4.54 -3.56
N ASP A 85 12.90 5.41 -3.59
CA ASP A 85 12.06 5.81 -2.47
C ASP A 85 10.76 5.01 -2.35
N LEU A 86 10.51 4.07 -3.27
CA LEU A 86 9.36 3.19 -3.20
C LEU A 86 9.49 2.22 -2.02
N ASN A 87 8.41 2.09 -1.25
CA ASN A 87 8.30 0.98 -0.31
C ASN A 87 8.23 -0.37 -1.06
N GLY A 88 8.42 -1.49 -0.36
CA GLY A 88 8.50 -2.82 -0.98
C GLY A 88 7.28 -3.21 -1.82
N PHE A 89 6.07 -2.78 -1.44
CA PHE A 89 4.84 -3.05 -2.20
C PHE A 89 4.78 -2.18 -3.45
N ALA A 90 4.96 -0.86 -3.29
CA ALA A 90 5.02 0.09 -4.40
C ALA A 90 6.10 -0.28 -5.42
N ARG A 91 7.26 -0.76 -4.95
CA ARG A 91 8.35 -1.26 -5.79
C ARG A 91 7.96 -2.50 -6.58
N ALA A 92 7.31 -3.48 -5.93
CA ALA A 92 6.89 -4.71 -6.59
C ALA A 92 5.87 -4.41 -7.69
N ASP A 93 4.88 -3.57 -7.39
CA ASP A 93 3.84 -3.15 -8.31
C ASP A 93 4.39 -2.33 -9.49
N TRP A 94 5.32 -1.41 -9.22
CA TRP A 94 6.03 -0.67 -10.26
C TRP A 94 6.80 -1.60 -11.20
N LEU A 95 7.50 -2.60 -10.66
CA LEU A 95 8.24 -3.58 -11.47
C LEU A 95 7.32 -4.45 -12.31
N GLU A 96 6.17 -4.86 -11.76
CA GLU A 96 5.13 -5.57 -12.51
C GLU A 96 4.62 -4.72 -13.67
N GLY A 97 4.30 -3.45 -13.39
CA GLY A 97 3.93 -2.44 -14.37
C GLY A 97 4.95 -2.32 -15.51
N PHE A 98 6.22 -2.12 -15.18
CA PHE A 98 7.29 -2.01 -16.17
C PHE A 98 7.40 -3.27 -17.04
N ARG A 99 7.32 -4.45 -16.43
CA ARG A 99 7.43 -5.74 -17.15
C ARG A 99 6.24 -6.00 -18.06
N SER A 100 5.04 -5.59 -17.65
CA SER A 100 3.80 -5.77 -18.43
C SER A 100 3.81 -5.04 -19.78
N HIS A 101 4.61 -3.98 -19.94
CA HIS A 101 4.80 -3.30 -21.23
C HIS A 101 5.33 -4.22 -22.33
N PHE A 102 6.10 -5.26 -21.97
CA PHE A 102 6.72 -6.20 -22.90
C PHE A 102 5.90 -7.48 -23.10
N GLU A 103 4.77 -7.61 -22.40
CA GLU A 103 3.86 -8.73 -22.59
C GLU A 103 3.04 -8.54 -23.89
N PRO A 104 2.81 -9.63 -24.66
CA PRO A 104 2.13 -9.57 -25.96
C PRO A 104 0.61 -9.35 -25.88
#